data_AF-A0A1T4X496-F1
#
_entry.id   AF-A0A1T4X496-F1
#
_cell.length_a   1.000
_cell.length_b   1.000
_cell.length_c   1.000
_cell.angle_alpha   90.00
_cell.angle_beta   90.00
_cell.angle_gamma   90.00
#
_symmetry.space_group_name_H-M   'P 1'
#
loop_
_entity.id
_entity.type
_entity.pdbx_description
1 polymer ?
#
loop_
_entity_poly.entity_id
_entity_poly.type
_entity_poly.pdbx_seq_one_letter_code
_entity_poly.pdbx_strand_id
1 'polypeptide(L)'
;MKKQSLNALAASYRADLLYYIERAKLGKCPPHWQAYCFGEIAAAKGTDAYPEDGDALLDELHRLVDTVPQITNREESAAEIAAYRGQMLFYFDRDYYTLAELVRLPDRKKYGACVYIDADGSRQDRPGYANDIALQVDEWRRENGIPFDKSTIAASPSEVDGGEFDTMDEALRYLYTCLNFPDSVLC
;
A
#
# COMPACT_ATOMS: atom_id res chain seq x y z
N MET A 1 7.76 -27.13 16.84
CA MET A 1 6.95 -26.26 15.97
C MET A 1 7.66 -24.95 15.60
N LYS A 2 8.29 -24.21 16.54
CA LYS A 2 9.02 -22.96 16.23
C LYS A 2 10.14 -23.07 15.17
N LYS A 3 10.90 -24.17 15.13
CA LYS A 3 12.02 -24.33 14.18
C LYS A 3 11.57 -24.61 12.74
N GLN A 4 10.42 -25.28 12.56
CA GLN A 4 9.82 -25.50 11.24
C GLN A 4 9.20 -24.21 10.67
N SER A 5 8.60 -23.37 11.51
CA SER A 5 8.06 -22.07 11.07
C SER A 5 9.16 -21.07 10.68
N LEU A 6 10.30 -21.07 11.37
CA LEU A 6 11.43 -20.20 11.04
C LEU A 6 12.09 -20.59 9.71
N ASN A 7 12.28 -21.88 9.46
CA ASN A 7 12.77 -22.36 8.16
C ASN A 7 11.81 -22.02 7.00
N ALA A 8 10.50 -21.97 7.27
CA ALA A 8 9.51 -21.54 6.28
C ALA A 8 9.60 -20.04 5.97
N LEU A 9 9.86 -19.21 6.99
CA LEU A 9 10.02 -17.76 6.82
C LEU A 9 11.29 -17.41 6.03
N ALA A 10 12.43 -18.04 6.35
CA ALA A 10 13.66 -17.85 5.57
C ALA A 10 13.50 -18.27 4.11
N ALA A 11 12.78 -19.37 3.85
CA ALA A 11 12.46 -19.78 2.48
C ALA A 11 11.55 -18.76 1.77
N SER A 12 10.58 -18.16 2.49
CA SER A 12 9.72 -17.10 1.95
C SER A 12 10.52 -15.87 1.58
N TYR A 13 11.29 -15.30 2.52
CA TYR A 13 12.13 -14.12 2.25
C TYR A 13 13.09 -14.34 1.10
N ARG A 14 13.67 -15.54 0.99
CA ARG A 14 14.52 -15.89 -0.15
C ARG A 14 13.74 -15.87 -1.47
N ALA A 15 12.54 -16.45 -1.49
CA ALA A 15 11.69 -16.47 -2.69
C ALA A 15 11.25 -15.06 -3.09
N ASP A 16 10.92 -14.22 -2.11
CA ASP A 16 10.54 -12.83 -2.33
C ASP A 16 11.70 -12.02 -2.93
N LEU A 17 12.91 -12.12 -2.35
CA LEU A 17 14.10 -11.47 -2.93
C LEU A 17 14.37 -11.90 -4.37
N LEU A 18 14.30 -13.20 -4.66
CA LEU A 18 14.48 -13.71 -6.03
C LEU A 18 13.42 -13.17 -6.98
N TYR A 19 12.16 -13.14 -6.54
CA TYR A 19 11.08 -12.56 -7.32
C TYR A 19 11.35 -11.08 -7.60
N TYR A 20 11.65 -10.27 -6.58
CA TYR A 20 11.88 -8.83 -6.74
C TYR A 20 13.12 -8.51 -7.56
N ILE A 21 14.18 -9.32 -7.53
CA ILE A 21 15.32 -9.21 -8.44
C ILE A 21 14.88 -9.36 -9.90
N GLU A 22 14.09 -10.38 -10.22
CA GLU A 22 13.57 -10.56 -11.59
C GLU A 22 12.66 -9.39 -12.02
N ARG A 23 11.90 -8.83 -11.08
CA ARG A 23 11.08 -7.63 -11.34
C ARG A 23 11.95 -6.39 -11.56
N ALA A 24 13.00 -6.21 -10.76
CA ALA A 24 13.90 -5.07 -10.84
C ALA A 24 14.68 -5.03 -12.16
N LYS A 25 15.08 -6.20 -12.69
CA LYS A 25 15.66 -6.33 -14.05
C LYS A 25 14.77 -5.77 -15.15
N LEU A 26 13.45 -5.78 -14.94
CA LEU A 26 12.43 -5.31 -15.88
C LEU A 26 11.97 -3.87 -15.60
N GLY A 27 12.57 -3.19 -14.61
CA GLY A 27 12.09 -1.88 -14.15
C GLY A 27 10.76 -1.94 -13.41
N LYS A 28 10.37 -3.10 -12.86
CA LYS A 28 9.06 -3.36 -12.26
C LYS A 28 9.11 -3.64 -10.75
N CYS A 29 10.10 -3.09 -10.04
CA CYS A 29 10.26 -3.19 -8.59
C CYS A 29 9.98 -1.81 -7.96
N PRO A 30 8.72 -1.51 -7.60
CA PRO A 30 8.34 -0.20 -7.05
C PRO A 30 8.94 0.04 -5.65
N PRO A 31 9.03 1.30 -5.19
CA PRO A 31 9.65 1.66 -3.91
C PRO A 31 9.14 0.87 -2.69
N HIS A 32 7.86 0.52 -2.62
CA HIS A 32 7.33 -0.22 -1.46
C HIS A 32 7.88 -1.66 -1.39
N TRP A 33 8.08 -2.35 -2.52
CA TRP A 33 8.76 -3.66 -2.52
C TRP A 33 10.24 -3.54 -2.12
N GLN A 34 10.89 -2.44 -2.50
CA GLN A 34 12.27 -2.16 -2.10
C GLN A 34 12.35 -1.93 -0.59
N ALA A 35 11.43 -1.15 -0.02
CA ALA A 35 11.35 -0.90 1.42
C ALA A 35 11.12 -2.18 2.23
N TYR A 36 10.26 -3.08 1.75
CA TYR A 36 10.10 -4.41 2.34
C TYR A 36 11.41 -5.21 2.37
N CYS A 37 12.15 -5.25 1.26
CA CYS A 37 13.42 -5.98 1.17
C CYS A 37 14.51 -5.38 2.05
N PHE A 38 14.72 -4.07 1.94
CA PHE A 38 15.80 -3.35 2.63
C PHE A 38 15.46 -3.00 4.09
N GLY A 39 14.19 -3.09 4.47
CA GLY A 39 13.69 -2.92 5.83
C GLY A 39 13.52 -4.27 6.51
N GLU A 40 12.42 -4.98 6.21
CA GLU A 40 12.01 -6.19 6.93
C GLU A 40 12.99 -7.35 6.73
N ILE A 41 13.29 -7.70 5.48
CA ILE A 41 14.16 -8.86 5.21
C ILE A 41 15.59 -8.58 5.67
N ALA A 42 16.12 -7.39 5.41
CA ALA A 42 17.45 -7.00 5.86
C ALA A 42 17.56 -6.97 7.40
N ALA A 43 16.52 -6.52 8.12
CA ALA A 43 16.48 -6.52 9.58
C ALA A 43 16.49 -7.94 10.19
N ALA A 44 16.09 -8.96 9.44
CA ALA A 44 16.17 -10.35 9.89
C ALA A 44 17.60 -10.89 9.99
N LYS A 45 18.62 -10.16 9.49
CA LYS A 45 20.03 -10.59 9.49
C LYS A 45 20.50 -11.00 10.88
N GLY A 46 21.12 -12.18 10.97
CA GLY A 46 21.56 -12.78 12.23
C GLY A 46 20.48 -13.56 12.98
N THR A 47 19.28 -13.69 12.41
CA THR A 47 18.22 -14.59 12.90
C THR A 47 18.06 -15.82 12.00
N ASP A 48 17.37 -16.86 12.52
CA ASP A 48 17.01 -18.06 11.75
C ASP A 48 16.06 -17.78 10.56
N ALA A 49 15.46 -16.58 10.50
CA ALA A 49 14.59 -16.16 9.40
C ALA A 49 15.37 -15.56 8.22
N TYR A 50 16.66 -15.27 8.38
CA TYR A 50 17.46 -14.71 7.30
C TYR A 50 17.89 -15.78 6.30
N PRO A 51 17.69 -15.59 4.98
CA PRO A 51 18.20 -16.51 3.97
C PRO A 51 19.72 -16.66 4.02
N GLU A 52 20.23 -17.88 3.79
CA GLU A 52 21.69 -18.13 3.77
C GLU A 52 22.43 -17.29 2.71
N ASP A 53 21.80 -17.07 1.57
CA ASP A 53 22.30 -16.24 0.46
C ASP A 53 21.73 -14.81 0.47
N GLY A 54 21.14 -14.38 1.60
CA GLY A 54 20.43 -13.10 1.71
C GLY A 54 21.29 -11.88 1.36
N ASP A 55 22.57 -11.86 1.76
CA ASP A 55 23.48 -10.74 1.51
C ASP A 55 23.69 -10.55 0.00
N ALA A 56 23.97 -11.65 -0.72
CA ALA A 56 24.20 -11.61 -2.16
C ALA A 56 22.93 -11.19 -2.93
N LEU A 57 21.75 -11.62 -2.46
CA LEU A 57 20.47 -11.25 -3.07
C LEU A 57 20.13 -9.78 -2.84
N LEU A 58 20.34 -9.26 -1.63
CA LEU A 58 20.11 -7.86 -1.30
C LEU A 58 21.08 -6.94 -2.06
N ASP A 59 22.36 -7.31 -2.17
CA ASP A 59 23.35 -6.57 -2.95
C ASP A 59 22.97 -6.48 -4.43
N GLU A 60 22.51 -7.60 -5.02
CA GLU A 60 22.05 -7.62 -6.42
C GLU A 60 20.80 -6.77 -6.61
N LEU A 61 19.84 -6.83 -5.67
CA LEU A 61 18.65 -6.00 -5.71
C LEU A 61 19.00 -4.51 -5.63
N HIS A 62 19.87 -4.11 -4.69
CA HIS A 62 20.38 -2.74 -4.58
C HIS A 62 20.99 -2.26 -5.90
N ARG A 63 21.90 -3.06 -6.46
CA ARG A 63 22.54 -2.75 -7.74
C ARG A 63 21.51 -2.55 -8.85
N LEU A 64 20.48 -3.39 -8.93
CA LEU A 64 19.44 -3.29 -9.95
C LEU A 64 18.58 -2.04 -9.78
N VAL A 65 18.11 -1.73 -8.58
CA VAL A 65 17.26 -0.55 -8.36
C VAL A 65 18.01 0.77 -8.53
N ASP A 66 19.33 0.77 -8.28
CA ASP A 66 20.21 1.93 -8.52
C ASP A 66 20.52 2.15 -10.01
N THR A 67 20.48 1.10 -10.82
CA THR A 67 20.94 1.16 -12.23
C THR A 67 19.82 1.06 -13.27
N VAL A 68 18.68 0.47 -12.90
CA VAL A 68 17.52 0.32 -13.76
C VAL A 68 16.42 1.24 -13.24
N PRO A 69 15.91 2.20 -14.03
CA PRO A 69 14.74 2.99 -13.65
C PRO A 69 13.55 2.09 -13.32
N GLN A 70 13.00 2.25 -12.12
CA GLN A 70 11.86 1.47 -11.64
C GLN A 70 10.55 2.25 -11.79
N ILE A 71 9.44 1.53 -11.94
CA ILE A 71 8.09 2.10 -11.82
C ILE A 71 7.84 2.65 -10.41
N THR A 72 6.91 3.60 -10.34
CA THR A 72 6.38 4.14 -9.09
C THR A 72 5.41 3.17 -8.42
N ASN A 73 5.13 3.36 -7.12
CA ASN A 73 4.09 2.58 -6.42
C ASN A 73 2.72 2.76 -7.09
N ARG A 74 2.39 3.99 -7.51
CA ARG A 74 1.16 4.28 -8.25
C ARG A 74 1.03 3.49 -9.54
N GLU A 75 2.10 3.40 -10.34
CA GLU A 75 2.07 2.66 -11.61
C GLU A 75 1.90 1.16 -11.37
N GLU A 76 2.49 0.63 -10.30
CA GLU A 76 2.32 -0.77 -9.92
C GLU A 76 0.88 -1.05 -9.45
N SER A 77 0.35 -0.30 -8.48
CA SER A 77 -1.04 -0.43 -8.05
C SER A 77 -2.01 -0.25 -9.22
N ALA A 78 -1.78 0.72 -10.10
CA ALA A 78 -2.63 0.92 -11.28
C ALA A 78 -2.60 -0.29 -12.24
N ALA A 79 -1.44 -0.93 -12.41
CA ALA A 79 -1.29 -2.12 -13.23
C ALA A 79 -1.99 -3.34 -12.60
N GLU A 80 -1.91 -3.52 -11.27
CA GLU A 80 -2.63 -4.57 -10.57
C GLU A 80 -4.15 -4.40 -10.70
N ILE A 81 -4.65 -3.20 -10.44
CA ILE A 81 -6.07 -2.87 -10.58
C ILE A 81 -6.54 -3.10 -12.03
N ALA A 82 -5.73 -2.71 -13.02
CA ALA A 82 -6.03 -2.96 -14.43
C ALA A 82 -6.05 -4.46 -14.79
N ALA A 83 -5.22 -5.30 -14.15
CA ALA A 83 -5.20 -6.75 -14.39
C ALA A 83 -6.53 -7.42 -14.04
N TYR A 84 -7.26 -6.87 -13.06
CA TYR A 84 -8.63 -7.27 -12.71
C TYR A 84 -9.71 -6.40 -13.36
N ARG A 85 -9.36 -5.69 -14.46
CA ARG A 85 -10.23 -4.79 -15.24
C ARG A 85 -10.81 -3.62 -14.45
N GLY A 86 -10.18 -3.27 -13.34
CA GLY A 86 -10.49 -2.06 -12.60
C GLY A 86 -9.86 -0.81 -13.21
N GLN A 87 -10.17 0.33 -12.62
CA GLN A 87 -9.58 1.62 -12.94
C GLN A 87 -9.17 2.32 -11.65
N MET A 88 -7.89 2.68 -11.53
CA MET A 88 -7.42 3.56 -10.46
C MET A 88 -8.00 4.96 -10.65
N LEU A 89 -8.69 5.48 -9.64
CA LEU A 89 -9.29 6.83 -9.67
C LEU A 89 -8.44 7.82 -8.88
N PHE A 90 -8.03 7.43 -7.67
CA PHE A 90 -7.16 8.20 -6.79
C PHE A 90 -6.14 7.27 -6.16
N TYR A 91 -4.91 7.78 -6.02
CA TYR A 91 -3.81 7.08 -5.37
C TYR A 91 -2.97 8.11 -4.62
N PHE A 92 -2.64 7.77 -3.38
CA PHE A 92 -1.69 8.50 -2.56
C PHE A 92 -0.81 7.49 -1.83
N ASP A 93 0.48 7.75 -1.82
CA ASP A 93 1.44 7.10 -0.94
C ASP A 93 2.39 8.15 -0.35
N ARG A 94 2.89 7.86 0.84
CA ARG A 94 3.94 8.68 1.49
C ARG A 94 5.18 7.85 1.78
N ASP A 95 4.96 6.65 2.30
CA ASP A 95 5.96 5.68 2.70
C ASP A 95 5.38 4.27 2.58
N TYR A 96 6.16 3.26 2.98
CA TYR A 96 5.74 1.85 2.92
C TYR A 96 4.46 1.57 3.73
N TYR A 97 4.16 2.40 4.73
CA TYR A 97 3.13 2.17 5.73
C TYR A 97 1.98 3.17 5.65
N THR A 98 1.96 4.06 4.65
CA THR A 98 0.93 5.09 4.51
C THR A 98 0.48 5.19 3.06
N LEU A 99 -0.75 4.74 2.79
CA LEU A 99 -1.37 4.78 1.46
C LEU A 99 -2.87 5.07 1.52
N ALA A 100 -3.42 5.61 0.44
CA ALA A 100 -4.85 5.68 0.22
C ALA A 100 -5.17 5.47 -1.27
N GLU A 101 -6.17 4.63 -1.52
CA GLU A 101 -6.58 4.25 -2.87
C GLU A 101 -8.09 4.36 -3.02
N LEU A 102 -8.52 4.78 -4.22
CA LEU A 102 -9.90 4.71 -4.66
C LEU A 102 -9.92 4.17 -6.10
N VAL A 103 -10.71 3.13 -6.33
CA VAL A 103 -10.77 2.41 -7.60
C VAL A 103 -12.22 2.24 -8.06
N ARG A 104 -12.40 2.15 -9.37
CA ARG A 104 -13.65 1.67 -9.98
C ARG A 104 -13.48 0.22 -10.39
N LEU A 105 -14.48 -0.60 -10.12
CA LEU A 105 -14.53 -2.02 -10.46
C LEU A 105 -15.74 -2.27 -11.39
N PRO A 106 -15.59 -2.06 -12.72
CA PRO A 106 -16.70 -2.11 -13.68
C PRO A 106 -17.43 -3.46 -13.70
N ASP A 107 -16.69 -4.57 -13.67
CA ASP A 107 -17.27 -5.92 -13.74
C ASP A 107 -18.16 -6.24 -12.53
N ARG A 108 -17.84 -5.66 -11.36
CA ARG A 108 -18.65 -5.79 -10.13
C ARG A 108 -19.69 -4.69 -9.99
N LYS A 109 -19.63 -3.64 -10.83
CA LYS A 109 -20.39 -2.39 -10.72
C LYS A 109 -20.20 -1.70 -9.37
N LYS A 110 -18.98 -1.72 -8.85
CA LYS A 110 -18.62 -1.18 -7.53
C LYS A 110 -17.47 -0.19 -7.59
N TYR A 111 -17.23 0.45 -6.46
CA TYR A 111 -16.05 1.23 -6.13
C TYR A 111 -15.29 0.54 -5.00
N GLY A 112 -13.97 0.58 -5.04
CA GLY A 112 -13.12 0.13 -3.94
C GLY A 112 -12.46 1.34 -3.27
N ALA A 113 -12.42 1.40 -1.95
CA ALA A 113 -11.65 2.40 -1.22
C ALA A 113 -10.84 1.74 -0.09
N CYS A 114 -9.56 2.12 0.01
CA CYS A 114 -8.65 1.63 1.01
C CYS A 114 -7.84 2.79 1.59
N VAL A 115 -7.59 2.77 2.89
CA VAL A 115 -6.66 3.66 3.57
C VAL A 115 -5.83 2.81 4.50
N TYR A 116 -4.53 3.02 4.49
CA TYR A 116 -3.60 2.48 5.45
C TYR A 116 -2.77 3.63 6.00
N ILE A 117 -2.72 3.76 7.33
CA ILE A 117 -1.89 4.78 8.01
C ILE A 117 -1.24 4.12 9.21
N ASP A 118 -0.14 3.42 8.97
CA ASP A 118 0.76 3.04 10.02
C ASP A 118 1.94 4.02 10.06
N ALA A 119 1.81 5.04 10.92
CA ALA A 119 2.87 6.01 11.13
C ALA A 119 4.05 5.33 11.82
N ASP A 120 5.04 4.95 11.01
CA ASP A 120 6.25 4.25 11.39
C ASP A 120 6.97 5.02 12.53
N GLY A 121 6.75 4.55 13.78
CA GLY A 121 7.38 5.10 14.98
C GLY A 121 6.50 5.93 15.95
N SER A 122 5.30 6.40 15.58
CA SER A 122 4.44 7.15 16.52
C SER A 122 2.98 7.29 16.09
N ARG A 123 2.05 6.87 16.95
CA ARG A 123 0.61 7.16 16.79
C ARG A 123 0.30 8.66 16.70
N GLN A 124 1.19 9.53 17.19
CA GLN A 124 0.95 10.98 17.23
C GLN A 124 0.96 11.63 15.84
N ASP A 125 1.60 11.01 14.85
CA ASP A 125 1.72 11.58 13.49
C ASP A 125 0.53 11.19 12.58
N ARG A 126 -0.24 10.16 12.97
CA ARG A 126 -1.37 9.64 12.18
C ARG A 126 -2.41 10.71 11.82
N PRO A 127 -2.82 11.63 12.72
CA PRO A 127 -3.74 12.72 12.35
C PRO A 127 -3.17 13.66 11.30
N GLY A 128 -1.85 13.91 11.32
CA GLY A 128 -1.17 14.73 10.32
C GLY A 128 -1.21 14.05 8.95
N TYR A 129 -0.88 12.75 8.89
CA TYR A 129 -0.91 11.98 7.64
C TYR A 129 -2.32 11.86 7.08
N ALA A 130 -3.31 11.63 7.95
CA ALA A 130 -4.71 11.57 7.54
C ALA A 130 -5.18 12.90 6.96
N ASN A 131 -4.75 14.02 7.54
CA ASN A 131 -5.04 15.34 7.00
C ASN A 131 -4.38 15.59 5.64
N ASP A 132 -3.11 15.19 5.47
CA ASP A 132 -2.41 15.30 4.18
C ASP A 132 -3.16 14.52 3.08
N ILE A 133 -3.59 13.29 3.38
CA ILE A 133 -4.41 12.49 2.45
C ILE A 133 -5.74 13.19 2.17
N ALA A 134 -6.45 13.68 3.19
CA ALA A 134 -7.76 14.30 3.03
C ALA A 134 -7.70 15.56 2.12
N LEU A 135 -6.61 16.34 2.22
CA LEU A 135 -6.35 17.48 1.33
C LEU A 135 -6.13 17.04 -0.11
N GLN A 136 -5.35 15.98 -0.33
CA GLN A 136 -5.11 15.43 -1.67
C GLN A 136 -6.39 14.86 -2.29
N VAL A 137 -7.24 14.19 -1.50
CA VAL A 137 -8.56 13.75 -1.97
C VAL A 137 -9.45 14.95 -2.32
N ASP A 138 -9.45 16.02 -1.49
CA ASP A 138 -10.21 17.25 -1.77
C ASP A 138 -9.75 17.95 -3.06
N GLU A 139 -8.44 17.99 -3.31
CA GLU A 139 -7.86 18.53 -4.54
C GLU A 139 -8.28 17.70 -5.76
N TRP A 140 -8.01 16.40 -5.73
CA TRP A 140 -8.37 15.47 -6.81
C TRP A 140 -9.87 15.52 -7.14
N ARG A 141 -10.76 15.50 -6.14
CA ARG A 141 -12.21 15.57 -6.38
C ARG A 141 -12.62 16.87 -7.06
N ARG A 142 -12.06 18.00 -6.61
CA ARG A 142 -12.38 19.32 -7.19
C ARG A 142 -11.90 19.43 -8.63
N GLU A 143 -10.69 18.96 -8.93
CA GLU A 143 -10.15 18.91 -10.30
C GLU A 143 -11.01 18.06 -11.25
N ASN A 144 -11.65 17.01 -10.72
CA ASN A 144 -12.50 16.11 -11.48
C ASN A 144 -13.99 16.47 -11.41
N GLY A 145 -14.36 17.59 -10.77
CA GLY A 145 -15.76 18.03 -10.66
C GLY A 145 -16.65 17.09 -9.86
N ILE A 146 -16.09 16.35 -8.90
CA ILE A 146 -16.80 15.37 -8.06
C ILE A 146 -17.28 16.07 -6.77
N PRO A 147 -18.57 16.45 -6.67
CA PRO A 147 -19.10 17.02 -5.44
C PRO A 147 -19.10 15.97 -4.33
N PHE A 148 -18.99 16.41 -3.08
CA PHE A 148 -19.14 15.55 -1.91
C PHE A 148 -19.62 16.37 -0.73
N ASP A 149 -20.69 15.92 -0.08
CA ASP A 149 -21.19 16.52 1.15
C ASP A 149 -20.50 15.92 2.37
N LYS A 150 -19.53 16.66 2.93
CA LYS A 150 -18.78 16.26 4.12
C LYS A 150 -19.67 16.16 5.38
N SER A 151 -20.89 16.70 5.38
CA SER A 151 -21.83 16.48 6.49
C SER A 151 -22.32 15.04 6.57
N THR A 152 -22.13 14.25 5.51
CA THR A 152 -22.51 12.83 5.47
C THR A 152 -21.43 11.89 6.00
N ILE A 153 -20.28 12.40 6.45
CA ILE A 153 -19.22 11.59 7.07
C ILE A 153 -19.77 10.91 8.32
N ALA A 154 -19.50 9.62 8.48
CA ALA A 154 -20.01 8.85 9.60
C ALA A 154 -19.28 9.19 10.90
N ALA A 155 -19.92 8.90 12.03
CA ALA A 155 -19.35 9.13 13.36
C ALA A 155 -18.25 8.12 13.75
N SER A 156 -18.09 7.05 12.98
CA SER A 156 -17.02 6.04 13.13
C SER A 156 -16.91 5.19 11.86
N PRO A 157 -15.73 4.59 11.58
CA PRO A 157 -15.60 3.61 10.50
C PRO A 157 -16.47 2.37 10.76
N SER A 158 -16.94 1.74 9.69
CA SER A 158 -17.66 0.47 9.74
C SER A 158 -16.66 -0.70 9.78
N GLU A 159 -16.82 -1.64 10.72
CA GLU A 159 -16.02 -2.88 10.76
C GLU A 159 -16.43 -3.91 9.68
N VAL A 160 -17.60 -3.72 9.04
CA VAL A 160 -18.19 -4.68 8.09
C VAL A 160 -17.94 -4.32 6.63
N ASP A 161 -17.39 -3.15 6.35
CA ASP A 161 -17.21 -2.67 4.98
C ASP A 161 -15.86 -3.19 4.48
N GLY A 162 -15.87 -4.27 3.71
CA GLY A 162 -14.69 -4.88 3.07
C GLY A 162 -14.07 -4.01 1.96
N GLY A 163 -14.15 -2.69 2.08
CA GLY A 163 -13.59 -1.71 1.16
C GLY A 163 -14.33 -1.59 -0.17
N GLU A 164 -15.48 -2.23 -0.38
CA GLU A 164 -16.25 -2.15 -1.63
C GLU A 164 -17.63 -1.50 -1.44
N PHE A 165 -18.00 -0.59 -2.35
CA PHE A 165 -19.18 0.26 -2.25
C PHE A 165 -19.96 0.31 -3.57
N ASP A 166 -21.27 0.51 -3.51
CA ASP A 166 -22.12 0.55 -4.70
C ASP A 166 -22.00 1.91 -5.42
N THR A 167 -21.67 2.97 -4.68
CA THR A 167 -21.57 4.33 -5.22
C THR A 167 -20.24 5.02 -4.89
N MET A 168 -19.89 6.00 -5.72
CA MET A 168 -18.75 6.90 -5.47
C MET A 168 -18.91 7.64 -4.13
N ASP A 169 -20.12 8.10 -3.82
CA ASP A 169 -20.41 8.83 -2.59
C ASP A 169 -20.21 7.96 -1.33
N GLU A 170 -20.58 6.68 -1.39
CA GLU A 170 -20.33 5.74 -0.30
C GLU A 170 -18.83 5.47 -0.11
N ALA A 171 -18.10 5.26 -1.21
CA ALA A 171 -16.66 5.04 -1.17
C ALA A 171 -15.91 6.26 -0.59
N LEU A 172 -16.30 7.47 -1.02
CA LEU A 172 -15.76 8.72 -0.47
C LEU A 172 -16.15 8.92 1.00
N ARG A 173 -17.39 8.60 1.38
CA ARG A 173 -17.85 8.67 2.77
C ARG A 173 -17.01 7.75 3.65
N TYR A 174 -16.78 6.51 3.22
CA TYR A 174 -15.89 5.58 3.93
C TYR A 174 -14.48 6.16 4.05
N LEU A 175 -13.89 6.58 2.92
CA LEU A 175 -12.54 7.15 2.88
C LEU A 175 -12.38 8.32 3.87
N TYR A 176 -13.25 9.32 3.81
CA TYR A 176 -13.22 10.46 4.74
C TYR A 176 -13.51 10.07 6.19
N THR A 177 -14.35 9.06 6.42
CA THR A 177 -14.59 8.54 7.76
C THR A 177 -13.29 7.94 8.32
N CYS A 178 -12.59 7.10 7.56
CA CYS A 178 -11.28 6.56 7.94
C CYS A 178 -10.26 7.66 8.25
N LEU A 179 -10.20 8.71 7.42
CA LEU A 179 -9.29 9.84 7.63
C LEU A 179 -9.65 10.71 8.86
N ASN A 180 -10.92 10.76 9.26
CA ASN A 180 -11.35 11.40 10.50
C ASN A 180 -11.06 10.56 11.75
N PHE A 181 -10.87 9.25 11.59
CA PHE A 181 -10.59 8.29 12.66
C PHE A 181 -9.33 7.47 12.34
N PRO A 182 -8.15 8.10 12.17
CA PRO A 182 -6.95 7.42 11.69
C PRO A 182 -6.40 6.38 12.68
N ASP A 183 -6.82 6.41 13.94
CA ASP A 183 -6.50 5.37 14.92
C ASP A 183 -7.42 4.13 14.84
N SER A 184 -8.54 4.24 14.12
CA SER A 184 -9.51 3.16 13.91
C SER A 184 -9.32 2.45 12.57
N VAL A 185 -8.48 3.00 11.69
CA VAL A 185 -8.04 2.32 10.47
C VAL A 185 -7.04 1.24 10.91
N LEU A 186 -7.43 -0.03 10.78
CA LEU A 186 -6.63 -1.15 11.24
C LEU A 186 -5.27 -1.17 10.53
N CYS A 187 -4.22 -1.32 11.35
CA CYS A 187 -2.86 -1.66 10.95
C CYS A 187 -2.78 -3.06 10.32
#